data_AF-A0AAX4KFG8-F1
#
_entry.id   AF-A0AAX4KFG8-F1
#
_cell.length_a   1.000
_cell.length_b   1.000
_cell.length_c   1.000
_cell.angle_alpha   90.00
_cell.angle_beta   90.00
_cell.angle_gamma   90.00
#
_symmetry.space_group_name_H-M   'P 1'
#
loop_
_entity.id
_entity.type
_entity.pdbx_description
1 polymer ?
#
loop_
_entity_poly.entity_id
_entity_poly.type
_entity_poly.pdbx_seq_one_letter_code
_entity_poly.pdbx_strand_id
1 'polypeptide(L)'
;MSTPLVQQFPSLAQYPPSFLKDLLSSPELTEAFLFSLPEVKELAAEVEKLGRENDEIAKRNIELRDELIALRDATAQSYAYAEGLKRKWTDIEKAQANLYQRNRPSFLHLRLRHSLTAQDELSEKIASAFIEGRSAGASLPGSRVDSPLPGAEGTSTPVSGGDRNQSKAIEDFINGFKAARKTYHKRAIWAERWSRGEVAWRDD
;
A
#
# COMPACT_ATOMS: atom_id res chain seq x y z
N MET A 1 36.98 85.58 -14.96
CA MET A 1 35.65 85.07 -15.37
C MET A 1 35.65 83.57 -15.10
N SER A 2 35.09 83.10 -13.97
CA SER A 2 34.95 81.66 -13.74
C SER A 2 33.79 81.15 -14.59
N THR A 3 34.07 80.27 -15.55
CA THR A 3 33.02 79.58 -16.28
C THR A 3 32.36 78.54 -15.34
N PRO A 4 31.08 78.20 -15.54
CA PRO A 4 30.39 77.20 -14.72
C PRO A 4 31.08 75.83 -14.74
N LEU A 5 31.79 75.52 -15.84
CA LEU A 5 32.62 74.33 -15.99
C LEU A 5 33.79 74.30 -14.98
N VAL A 6 34.43 75.44 -14.72
CA VAL A 6 35.57 75.55 -13.79
C VAL A 6 35.10 75.57 -12.33
N GLN A 7 33.84 75.96 -12.07
CA GLN A 7 33.24 75.83 -10.74
C GLN A 7 32.91 74.37 -10.37
N GLN A 8 32.46 73.57 -11.33
CA GLN A 8 32.16 72.15 -11.12
C GLN A 8 33.41 71.27 -11.16
N PHE A 9 34.42 71.66 -11.95
CA PHE A 9 35.68 70.93 -12.09
C PHE A 9 36.86 71.88 -11.85
N PRO A 10 37.20 72.17 -10.58
CA PRO A 10 38.27 73.11 -10.23
C PRO A 10 39.66 72.68 -10.74
N SER A 11 39.84 71.39 -11.04
CA SER A 11 41.03 70.83 -11.69
C SER A 11 41.29 71.40 -13.11
N LEU A 12 40.25 71.90 -13.79
CA LEU A 12 40.37 72.51 -15.12
C LEU A 12 40.92 73.94 -15.09
N ALA A 13 40.94 74.60 -13.92
CA ALA A 13 41.43 75.98 -13.77
C ALA A 13 42.94 76.13 -14.03
N GLN A 14 43.68 75.02 -13.95
CA GLN A 14 45.14 74.97 -14.11
C GLN A 14 45.56 75.02 -15.59
N TYR A 15 44.63 74.80 -16.52
CA TYR A 15 44.93 74.68 -17.95
C TYR A 15 44.58 75.96 -18.74
N PRO A 16 45.35 76.29 -19.80
CA PRO A 16 45.08 77.47 -20.62
C PRO A 16 43.70 77.42 -21.31
N PRO A 17 43.02 78.56 -21.49
CA PRO A 17 41.73 78.62 -22.19
C PRO A 17 41.78 78.15 -23.66
N SER A 18 42.95 78.24 -24.31
CA SER A 18 43.17 77.72 -25.67
C SER A 18 43.14 76.20 -25.69
N PHE A 19 43.79 75.55 -24.71
CA PHE A 19 43.78 74.09 -24.57
C PHE A 19 42.38 73.56 -24.30
N LEU A 20 41.59 74.25 -23.46
CA LEU A 20 40.20 73.87 -23.20
C LEU A 20 39.29 73.97 -24.44
N LYS A 21 39.59 74.88 -25.37
CA LYS A 21 38.87 74.98 -26.65
C LYS A 21 39.27 73.86 -27.61
N ASP A 22 40.55 73.55 -27.72
CA ASP A 22 41.04 72.43 -28.54
C ASP A 22 40.52 71.09 -28.01
N LEU A 23 40.44 70.97 -26.68
CA LEU A 23 39.82 69.85 -25.99
C LEU A 23 38.34 69.71 -26.42
N LEU A 24 37.53 70.75 -26.24
CA LEU A 24 36.11 70.74 -26.65
C LEU A 24 35.88 70.54 -28.16
N SER A 25 36.89 70.81 -29.00
CA SER A 25 36.79 70.67 -30.45
C SER A 25 37.13 69.27 -30.95
N SER A 26 37.80 68.45 -30.13
CA SER A 26 38.28 67.12 -30.53
C SER A 26 37.84 66.04 -29.52
N PRO A 27 36.90 65.15 -29.91
CA PRO A 27 36.36 64.13 -29.00
C PRO A 27 37.43 63.14 -28.53
N GLU A 28 38.41 62.78 -29.37
CA GLU A 28 39.48 61.86 -28.96
C GLU A 28 40.39 62.48 -27.88
N LEU A 29 40.59 63.80 -27.93
CA LEU A 29 41.45 64.53 -27.00
C LEU A 29 40.74 64.75 -25.66
N THR A 30 39.42 64.98 -25.67
CA THR A 30 38.60 64.94 -24.45
C THR A 30 38.64 63.60 -23.76
N GLU A 31 38.54 62.50 -24.51
CA GLU A 31 38.56 61.15 -23.97
C GLU A 31 39.93 60.83 -23.35
N ALA A 32 41.01 61.14 -24.06
CA ALA A 32 42.38 60.98 -23.56
C ALA A 32 42.65 61.81 -22.28
N PHE A 33 42.14 63.04 -22.22
CA PHE A 33 42.25 63.88 -21.03
C PHE A 33 41.40 63.34 -19.87
N LEU A 34 40.20 62.83 -20.14
CA LEU A 34 39.30 62.28 -19.12
C LEU A 34 39.92 61.04 -18.46
N PHE A 35 40.54 60.15 -19.24
CA PHE A 35 41.32 59.03 -18.72
C PHE A 35 42.64 59.44 -18.05
N SER A 36 43.07 60.69 -18.20
CA SER A 36 44.24 61.22 -17.50
C SER A 36 43.93 61.65 -16.06
N LEU A 37 42.65 61.95 -15.75
CA LEU A 37 42.20 62.41 -14.45
C LEU A 37 42.38 61.33 -13.37
N PRO A 38 42.86 61.70 -12.17
CA PRO A 38 43.13 60.74 -11.09
C PRO A 38 41.85 60.00 -10.64
N GLU A 39 40.74 60.72 -10.50
CA GLU A 39 39.44 60.14 -10.12
C GLU A 39 38.95 59.08 -11.10
N VAL A 40 39.12 59.32 -12.41
CA VAL A 40 38.75 58.37 -13.47
C VAL A 40 39.67 57.15 -13.48
N LYS A 41 40.97 57.34 -13.20
CA LYS A 41 41.93 56.23 -13.08
C LYS A 41 41.66 55.36 -11.86
N GLU A 42 41.33 55.96 -10.72
CA GLU A 42 40.95 55.23 -9.51
C GLU A 42 39.66 54.43 -9.74
N LEU A 43 38.65 55.05 -10.34
CA LEU A 43 37.40 54.36 -10.69
C LEU A 43 37.64 53.22 -11.68
N ALA A 44 38.46 53.44 -12.71
CA ALA A 44 38.80 52.40 -13.68
C ALA A 44 39.53 51.21 -13.02
N ALA A 45 40.45 51.49 -12.10
CA ALA A 45 41.17 50.46 -11.34
C ALA A 45 40.22 49.66 -10.42
N GLU A 46 39.27 50.34 -9.78
CA GLU A 46 38.25 49.69 -8.95
C GLU A 46 37.32 48.79 -9.78
N VAL A 47 36.86 49.28 -10.93
CA VAL A 47 36.04 48.50 -11.88
C VAL A 47 36.80 47.26 -12.36
N GLU A 48 38.08 47.39 -12.70
CA GLU A 48 38.91 46.25 -13.12
C GLU A 48 39.10 45.24 -11.98
N LYS A 49 39.26 45.72 -10.74
CA LYS A 49 39.36 44.85 -9.56
C LYS A 49 38.07 44.08 -9.33
N LEU A 50 36.93 44.75 -9.34
CA LEU A 50 35.61 44.11 -9.18
C LEU A 50 35.32 43.13 -10.33
N GLY A 51 35.74 43.46 -11.56
CA GLY A 51 35.64 42.55 -12.70
C GLY A 51 36.41 41.25 -12.46
N ARG A 52 37.66 41.35 -12.00
CA ARG A 52 38.50 40.18 -11.66
C ARG A 52 37.89 39.34 -10.54
N GLU A 53 37.40 39.97 -9.47
CA GLU A 53 36.75 39.27 -8.37
C GLU A 53 35.49 38.53 -8.84
N ASN A 54 34.69 39.16 -9.69
CA ASN A 54 33.50 38.53 -10.26
C ASN A 54 33.84 37.35 -11.18
N ASP A 55 34.89 37.49 -12.00
CA ASP A 55 35.37 36.40 -12.86
C ASP A 55 35.89 35.20 -12.03
N GLU A 56 36.56 35.46 -10.91
CA GLU A 56 36.98 34.41 -9.98
C GLU A 56 35.80 33.70 -9.30
N ILE A 57 34.76 34.44 -8.95
CA ILE A 57 33.51 33.86 -8.42
C ILE A 57 32.82 33.03 -9.50
N ALA A 58 32.74 33.53 -10.73
CA ALA A 58 32.14 32.83 -11.85
C ALA A 58 32.87 31.51 -12.14
N LYS A 59 34.21 31.52 -12.14
CA LYS A 59 35.02 30.30 -12.30
C LYS A 59 34.73 29.28 -11.22
N ARG A 60 34.75 29.68 -9.94
CA ARG A 60 34.43 28.79 -8.81
C ARG A 60 33.02 28.23 -8.90
N ASN A 61 32.04 29.03 -9.31
CA ASN A 61 30.67 28.56 -9.50
C ASN A 61 30.56 27.53 -10.62
N ILE A 62 31.30 27.72 -11.72
CA ILE A 62 31.33 26.76 -12.84
C ILE A 62 32.01 25.45 -12.40
N GLU A 63 33.13 25.53 -11.68
CA GLU A 63 33.86 24.38 -11.16
C GLU A 63 32.98 23.50 -10.25
N LEU A 64 32.21 24.13 -9.35
CA LEU A 64 31.32 23.41 -8.42
C LEU A 64 30.02 22.93 -9.07
N ARG A 65 29.64 23.45 -10.24
CA ARG A 65 28.33 23.20 -10.84
C ARG A 65 28.07 21.72 -11.05
N ASP A 66 29.04 21.01 -11.62
CA ASP A 66 28.84 19.62 -12.02
C ASP A 66 28.79 18.70 -10.79
N GLU A 67 29.56 18.99 -9.74
CA GLU A 67 29.47 18.30 -8.44
C GLU A 67 28.11 18.53 -7.77
N LEU A 68 27.61 19.78 -7.75
CA LEU A 68 26.31 20.10 -7.18
C LEU A 68 25.16 19.43 -7.93
N ILE A 69 25.24 19.35 -9.26
CA ILE A 69 24.26 18.61 -10.07
C ILE A 69 24.31 17.12 -9.74
N ALA A 70 25.51 16.52 -9.67
CA ALA A 70 25.67 15.11 -9.31
C ALA A 70 25.11 14.81 -7.92
N LEU A 71 25.39 15.66 -6.93
CA LEU A 71 24.87 15.52 -5.56
C LEU A 71 23.34 15.64 -5.52
N ARG A 72 22.77 16.60 -6.27
CA ARG A 72 21.33 16.77 -6.39
C ARG A 72 20.68 15.51 -6.97
N ASP A 73 21.24 14.98 -8.05
CA ASP A 73 20.68 13.83 -8.74
C ASP A 73 20.81 12.55 -7.89
N ALA A 74 21.93 12.36 -7.18
CA ALA A 74 22.11 11.27 -6.22
C ALA A 74 21.11 11.35 -5.06
N THR A 75 20.85 12.55 -4.53
CA THR A 75 19.86 12.80 -3.48
C THR A 75 18.43 12.53 -3.99
N ALA A 76 18.12 12.93 -5.22
CA ALA A 76 16.83 12.66 -5.83
C ALA A 76 16.60 11.15 -6.02
N GLN A 77 17.63 10.41 -6.44
CA GLN A 77 17.56 8.95 -6.60
C GLN A 77 17.38 8.22 -5.27
N SER A 78 18.13 8.61 -4.23
CA SER A 78 18.02 8.00 -2.90
C SER A 78 16.65 8.29 -2.27
N TYR A 79 16.14 9.50 -2.44
CA TYR A 79 14.78 9.88 -2.02
C TYR A 79 13.71 9.08 -2.76
N ALA A 80 13.81 8.95 -4.09
CA ALA A 80 12.87 8.16 -4.88
C ALA A 80 12.88 6.68 -4.47
N TYR A 81 14.06 6.13 -4.17
CA TYR A 81 14.20 4.77 -3.66
C TYR A 81 13.54 4.60 -2.28
N ALA A 82 13.76 5.55 -1.36
CA ALA A 82 13.14 5.54 -0.04
C ALA A 82 11.61 5.64 -0.11
N GLU A 83 11.07 6.50 -0.97
CA GLU A 83 9.62 6.59 -1.21
C GLU A 83 9.07 5.30 -1.84
N GLY A 84 9.84 4.64 -2.72
CA GLY A 84 9.50 3.31 -3.24
C GLY A 84 9.41 2.25 -2.13
N LEU A 85 10.37 2.24 -1.20
CA LEU A 85 10.36 1.35 -0.03
C LEU A 85 9.19 1.65 0.90
N LYS A 86 8.89 2.93 1.14
CA LYS A 86 7.76 3.35 1.97
C LYS A 86 6.43 2.84 1.42
N ARG A 87 6.23 2.89 0.10
CA ARG A 87 5.05 2.29 -0.55
C ARG A 87 4.98 0.78 -0.33
N LYS A 88 6.08 0.06 -0.59
CA LYS A 88 6.16 -1.38 -0.35
C LYS A 88 5.88 -1.75 1.11
N TRP A 89 6.35 -0.93 2.06
CA TRP A 89 6.10 -1.14 3.48
C TRP A 89 4.61 -1.15 3.80
N THR A 90 3.83 -0.21 3.24
CA THR A 90 2.38 -0.16 3.47
C THR A 90 1.66 -1.41 2.96
N ASP A 91 2.14 -2.01 1.86
CA ASP A 91 1.57 -3.26 1.34
C ASP A 91 1.92 -4.46 2.24
N ILE A 92 3.16 -4.51 2.73
CA ILE A 92 3.61 -5.53 3.69
C ILE A 92 2.82 -5.43 5.00
N GLU A 93 2.63 -4.21 5.52
CA GLU A 93 1.88 -3.97 6.75
C GLU A 93 0.42 -4.41 6.61
N LYS A 94 -0.23 -4.11 5.47
CA LYS A 94 -1.57 -4.62 5.16
C LYS A 94 -1.59 -6.16 5.09
N ALA A 95 -0.61 -6.78 4.42
CA ALA A 95 -0.53 -8.23 4.33
C ALA A 95 -0.33 -8.86 5.72
N GLN A 96 0.55 -8.30 6.54
CA GLN A 96 0.81 -8.72 7.90
C GLN A 96 -0.44 -8.57 8.79
N ALA A 97 -1.12 -7.43 8.72
CA ALA A 97 -2.37 -7.19 9.43
C ALA A 97 -3.45 -8.24 9.05
N ASN A 98 -3.60 -8.55 7.76
CA ASN A 98 -4.53 -9.58 7.31
C ASN A 98 -4.18 -10.97 7.84
N LEU A 99 -2.89 -11.34 7.85
CA LEU A 99 -2.43 -12.61 8.41
C LEU A 99 -2.69 -12.67 9.91
N TYR A 100 -2.35 -11.61 10.65
CA TYR A 100 -2.59 -11.55 12.09
C TYR A 100 -4.07 -11.56 12.43
N GLN A 101 -4.93 -10.85 11.70
CA GLN A 101 -6.38 -10.89 11.94
C GLN A 101 -6.93 -12.31 11.78
N ARG A 102 -6.52 -13.02 10.72
CA ARG A 102 -6.98 -14.40 10.46
C ARG A 102 -6.46 -15.41 11.47
N ASN A 103 -5.24 -15.20 11.96
CA ASN A 103 -4.58 -16.11 12.89
C ASN A 103 -4.69 -15.65 14.34
N ARG A 104 -5.42 -14.55 14.61
CA ARG A 104 -5.62 -14.04 15.96
C ARG A 104 -6.37 -15.10 16.77
N PRO A 105 -5.96 -15.41 18.01
CA PRO A 105 -6.64 -16.41 18.83
C PRO A 105 -8.16 -16.16 18.96
N SER A 106 -8.59 -14.89 19.08
CA SER A 106 -10.01 -14.54 19.11
C SER A 106 -10.76 -14.92 17.82
N PHE A 107 -10.14 -14.70 16.65
CA PHE A 107 -10.73 -15.03 15.36
C PHE A 107 -10.76 -16.54 15.11
N LEU A 108 -9.69 -17.24 15.48
CA LEU A 108 -9.64 -18.70 15.40
C LEU A 108 -10.69 -19.36 16.32
N HIS A 109 -10.88 -18.81 17.53
CA HIS A 109 -11.95 -19.26 18.42
C HIS A 109 -13.33 -19.00 17.82
N LEU A 110 -13.58 -17.81 17.27
CA LEU A 110 -14.84 -17.51 16.58
C LEU A 110 -15.09 -18.49 15.42
N ARG A 111 -14.08 -18.76 14.60
CA ARG A 111 -14.14 -19.75 13.52
C ARG A 111 -14.44 -21.16 14.04
N LEU A 112 -13.85 -21.56 15.18
CA LEU A 112 -14.14 -22.83 15.82
C LEU A 112 -15.61 -22.91 16.24
N ARG A 113 -16.17 -21.84 16.82
CA ARG A 113 -17.60 -21.77 17.19
C ARG A 113 -18.52 -21.87 15.98
N HIS A 114 -18.23 -21.15 14.89
CA HIS A 114 -19.00 -21.30 13.65
C HIS A 114 -18.91 -22.73 13.10
N SER A 115 -17.73 -23.34 13.13
CA SER A 115 -17.54 -24.71 12.68
C SER A 115 -18.25 -25.74 13.57
N LEU A 116 -18.55 -25.38 14.83
CA LEU A 116 -19.32 -26.21 15.75
C LEU A 116 -20.80 -26.16 15.39
N THR A 117 -21.36 -24.96 15.20
CA THR A 117 -22.74 -24.77 14.74
C THR A 117 -23.00 -25.46 13.40
N ALA A 118 -22.12 -25.27 12.42
CA ALA A 118 -22.24 -25.92 11.11
C ALA A 118 -22.19 -27.46 11.21
N GLN A 119 -21.43 -28.00 12.17
CA GLN A 119 -21.34 -29.44 12.40
C GLN A 119 -22.61 -29.99 13.06
N ASP A 120 -23.22 -29.21 13.96
CA ASP A 120 -24.51 -29.56 14.57
C ASP A 120 -25.60 -29.59 13.50
N GLU A 121 -25.73 -28.52 12.69
CA GLU A 121 -26.65 -28.46 11.55
C GLU A 121 -26.46 -29.62 10.56
N LEU A 122 -25.21 -30.01 10.29
CA LEU A 122 -24.91 -31.16 9.44
C LEU A 122 -25.47 -32.45 10.06
N SER A 123 -25.26 -32.67 11.35
CA SER A 123 -25.77 -33.85 12.03
C SER A 123 -27.29 -33.90 12.08
N GLU A 124 -27.95 -32.73 12.24
CA GLU A 124 -29.40 -32.61 12.15
C GLU A 124 -29.90 -32.92 10.73
N LYS A 125 -29.22 -32.42 9.69
CA LYS A 125 -29.57 -32.75 8.29
C LYS A 125 -29.47 -34.25 8.00
N ILE A 126 -28.44 -34.93 8.52
CA ILE A 126 -28.30 -36.39 8.40
C ILE A 126 -29.48 -37.10 9.10
N ALA A 127 -29.88 -36.63 10.28
CA ALA A 127 -31.00 -37.18 11.03
C ALA A 127 -32.34 -36.96 10.29
N SER A 128 -32.62 -35.75 9.84
CA SER A 128 -33.83 -35.41 9.09
C SER A 128 -33.95 -36.21 7.80
N ALA A 129 -32.86 -36.30 7.01
CA ALA A 129 -32.83 -37.07 5.77
C ALA A 129 -33.13 -38.57 6.02
N PHE A 130 -32.64 -39.12 7.13
CA PHE A 130 -32.94 -40.51 7.50
C PHE A 130 -34.40 -40.70 7.92
N ILE A 131 -34.99 -39.75 8.67
CA ILE A 131 -36.40 -39.79 9.07
C ILE A 131 -37.32 -39.66 7.85
N GLU A 132 -37.02 -38.74 6.94
CA GLU A 132 -37.76 -38.54 5.69
C GLU A 132 -37.68 -39.78 4.78
N GLY A 133 -36.48 -40.35 4.62
CA GLY A 133 -36.28 -41.59 3.86
C GLY A 133 -36.97 -42.82 4.48
N ARG A 134 -37.08 -42.87 5.81
CA ARG A 134 -37.82 -43.91 6.53
C ARG A 134 -39.34 -43.71 6.45
N SER A 135 -39.79 -42.46 6.43
CA SER A 135 -41.21 -42.09 6.31
C SER A 135 -41.74 -42.34 4.90
N ALA A 136 -40.91 -42.17 3.86
CA ALA A 136 -41.22 -42.52 2.48
C ALA A 136 -41.34 -44.04 2.24
N GLY A 137 -40.68 -44.87 3.08
CA GLY A 137 -40.81 -46.33 3.03
C GLY A 137 -41.95 -46.92 3.88
N ALA A 138 -42.51 -46.15 4.81
CA ALA A 138 -43.54 -46.60 5.76
C ALA A 138 -44.95 -46.02 5.49
N SER A 139 -45.12 -45.19 4.46
CA SER A 139 -46.40 -44.58 4.08
C SER A 139 -47.02 -45.29 2.87
N LEU A 140 -47.51 -46.50 3.09
CA LEU A 140 -48.68 -47.01 2.37
C LEU A 140 -49.91 -46.66 3.21
N PRO A 141 -50.72 -45.65 2.84
CA PRO A 141 -52.01 -45.47 3.47
C PRO A 141 -52.92 -46.59 2.95
N GLY A 142 -53.39 -47.43 3.87
CA GLY A 142 -54.43 -48.41 3.59
C GLY A 142 -55.67 -47.71 3.04
N SER A 143 -55.86 -47.83 1.72
CA SER A 143 -57.11 -47.47 1.06
C SER A 143 -58.08 -48.64 1.21
N ARG A 144 -59.03 -48.49 2.14
CA ARG A 144 -60.27 -49.27 2.22
C ARG A 144 -61.23 -48.70 1.16
N VAL A 145 -61.74 -49.53 0.23
CA VAL A 145 -63.18 -49.76 -0.08
C VAL A 145 -63.33 -50.97 -1.02
N ASP A 146 -63.96 -52.01 -0.48
CA ASP A 146 -64.92 -53.02 -0.98
C ASP A 146 -64.83 -53.78 -2.34
N SER A 147 -64.78 -55.12 -2.17
CA SER A 147 -65.66 -56.17 -2.73
C SER A 147 -65.27 -56.97 -4.01
N PRO A 148 -65.71 -58.26 -4.14
CA PRO A 148 -64.78 -59.39 -4.37
C PRO A 148 -65.03 -60.23 -5.65
N LEU A 149 -63.99 -60.91 -6.14
CA LEU A 149 -64.11 -62.08 -7.03
C LEU A 149 -63.14 -63.20 -6.62
N PRO A 150 -63.52 -64.49 -6.75
CA PRO A 150 -62.73 -65.62 -6.27
C PRO A 150 -61.88 -66.24 -7.37
N GLY A 151 -60.67 -66.68 -7.00
CA GLY A 151 -59.95 -67.73 -7.72
C GLY A 151 -58.72 -67.29 -8.50
N ALA A 152 -57.56 -67.33 -7.85
CA ALA A 152 -56.31 -67.81 -8.44
C ALA A 152 -55.25 -67.91 -7.33
N GLU A 153 -54.94 -69.14 -6.93
CA GLU A 153 -53.76 -69.46 -6.14
C GLU A 153 -52.51 -69.16 -6.96
N GLY A 154 -51.67 -68.27 -6.45
CA GLY A 154 -50.39 -67.92 -7.02
C GLY A 154 -49.55 -67.29 -5.92
N THR A 155 -48.87 -68.13 -5.15
CA THR A 155 -47.99 -67.76 -4.04
C THR A 155 -46.82 -66.91 -4.54
N SER A 156 -47.04 -65.60 -4.66
CA SER A 156 -45.95 -64.62 -4.80
C SER A 156 -45.42 -64.29 -3.41
N THR A 157 -44.37 -64.99 -2.98
CA THR A 157 -43.50 -64.52 -1.89
C THR A 157 -42.90 -63.16 -2.27
N PRO A 158 -43.17 -62.06 -1.55
CA PRO A 158 -42.47 -60.82 -1.78
C PRO A 158 -41.13 -60.87 -1.03
N VAL A 159 -40.05 -60.70 -1.78
CA VAL A 159 -38.98 -59.75 -1.47
C VAL A 159 -38.28 -59.94 -0.11
N SER A 160 -37.32 -60.87 -0.06
CA SER A 160 -36.17 -60.79 0.88
C SER A 160 -35.03 -59.94 0.27
N GLY A 161 -35.39 -58.80 -0.33
CA GLY A 161 -34.46 -57.85 -0.95
C GLY A 161 -34.54 -56.44 -0.34
N GLY A 162 -35.66 -56.10 0.31
CA GLY A 162 -35.87 -54.81 0.98
C GLY A 162 -35.08 -54.69 2.29
N ASP A 163 -35.03 -55.75 3.09
CA ASP A 163 -34.37 -55.74 4.41
C ASP A 163 -32.86 -55.54 4.35
N ARG A 164 -32.19 -56.08 3.32
CA ARG A 164 -30.73 -55.88 3.14
C ARG A 164 -30.40 -54.44 2.75
N ASN A 165 -31.23 -53.83 1.88
CA ASN A 165 -31.05 -52.44 1.48
C ASN A 165 -31.40 -51.45 2.61
N GLN A 166 -32.43 -51.74 3.41
CA GLN A 166 -32.74 -50.96 4.60
C GLN A 166 -31.65 -51.10 5.67
N SER A 167 -31.15 -52.32 5.90
CA SER A 167 -30.08 -52.57 6.87
C SER A 167 -28.79 -51.81 6.49
N LYS A 168 -28.42 -51.82 5.20
CA LYS A 168 -27.30 -51.03 4.69
C LYS A 168 -27.52 -49.52 4.86
N ALA A 169 -28.71 -49.01 4.53
CA ALA A 169 -29.04 -47.59 4.72
C ALA A 169 -29.02 -47.16 6.20
N ILE A 170 -29.43 -48.06 7.10
CA ILE A 170 -29.34 -47.86 8.56
C ILE A 170 -27.89 -47.81 9.02
N GLU A 171 -27.05 -48.75 8.57
CA GLU A 171 -25.62 -48.77 8.90
C GLU A 171 -24.89 -47.52 8.37
N ASP A 172 -25.16 -47.11 7.13
CA ASP A 172 -24.60 -45.90 6.52
C ASP A 172 -25.01 -44.64 7.29
N PHE A 173 -26.29 -44.55 7.70
CA PHE A 173 -26.76 -43.48 8.59
C PHE A 173 -26.04 -43.49 9.93
N ILE A 174 -25.98 -44.65 10.60
CA ILE A 174 -25.33 -44.77 11.91
C ILE A 174 -23.86 -44.35 11.82
N ASN A 175 -23.15 -44.78 10.79
CA ASN A 175 -21.75 -44.44 10.57
C ASN A 175 -21.58 -42.95 10.30
N GLY A 176 -22.38 -42.38 9.40
CA GLY A 176 -22.34 -40.95 9.05
C GLY A 176 -22.69 -40.04 10.24
N PHE A 177 -23.77 -40.36 10.96
CA PHE A 177 -24.21 -39.59 12.12
C PHE A 177 -23.21 -39.69 13.29
N LYS A 178 -22.70 -40.89 13.59
CA LYS A 178 -21.66 -41.06 14.62
C LYS A 178 -20.38 -40.31 14.26
N ALA A 179 -19.94 -40.35 13.01
CA ALA A 179 -18.77 -39.59 12.56
C ALA A 179 -18.98 -38.07 12.70
N ALA A 180 -20.17 -37.58 12.33
CA ALA A 180 -20.53 -36.17 12.46
C ALA A 180 -20.56 -35.72 13.93
N ARG A 181 -21.21 -36.48 14.82
CA ARG A 181 -21.30 -36.17 16.26
C ARG A 181 -19.95 -36.31 16.98
N LYS A 182 -19.13 -37.29 16.61
CA LYS A 182 -17.75 -37.40 17.14
C LYS A 182 -16.93 -36.14 16.84
N THR A 183 -17.07 -35.59 15.65
CA THR A 183 -16.40 -34.34 15.24
C THR A 183 -16.96 -33.14 16.00
N TYR A 184 -18.28 -33.05 16.15
CA TYR A 184 -18.95 -32.03 16.96
C TYR A 184 -18.44 -32.02 18.41
N HIS A 185 -18.50 -33.15 19.11
CA HIS A 185 -18.10 -33.22 20.52
C HIS A 185 -16.63 -32.89 20.73
N LYS A 186 -15.74 -33.35 19.83
CA LYS A 186 -14.33 -32.93 19.85
C LYS A 186 -14.21 -31.40 19.79
N ARG A 187 -14.87 -30.76 18.82
CA ARG A 187 -14.84 -29.29 18.69
C ARG A 187 -15.47 -28.58 19.88
N ALA A 188 -16.54 -29.12 20.45
CA ALA A 188 -17.22 -28.57 21.63
C ALA A 188 -16.29 -28.56 22.85
N ILE A 189 -15.62 -29.68 23.13
CA ILE A 189 -14.65 -29.78 24.23
C ILE A 189 -13.52 -28.76 24.03
N TRP A 190 -12.98 -28.66 22.82
CA TRP A 190 -11.92 -27.68 22.53
C TRP A 190 -12.40 -26.23 22.65
N ALA A 191 -13.61 -25.90 22.21
CA ALA A 191 -14.17 -24.55 22.32
C ALA A 191 -14.43 -24.16 23.78
N GLU A 192 -14.88 -25.10 24.60
CA GLU A 192 -15.09 -24.89 26.04
C GLU A 192 -13.77 -24.67 26.77
N ARG A 193 -12.77 -25.54 26.54
CA ARG A 193 -11.44 -25.39 27.13
C ARG A 193 -10.77 -24.08 26.72
N TRP A 194 -10.95 -23.66 25.46
CA TRP A 194 -10.50 -22.35 24.99
C TRP A 194 -11.21 -21.21 25.73
N SER A 195 -12.53 -21.28 25.88
CA SER A 195 -13.31 -20.27 26.63
C SER A 195 -12.90 -20.15 28.09
N ARG A 196 -12.40 -21.24 28.69
CA ARG A 196 -11.88 -21.28 30.08
C ARG A 196 -10.42 -20.80 30.21
N GLY A 197 -9.75 -20.48 29.10
CA GLY A 197 -8.35 -20.09 29.10
C GLY A 197 -7.36 -21.24 29.30
N GLU A 198 -7.81 -22.50 29.18
CA GLU A 198 -6.96 -23.70 29.33
C GLU A 198 -6.15 -24.02 28.05
N VAL A 199 -6.26 -23.19 27.02
CA VAL A 199 -5.54 -23.34 25.74
C VAL A 199 -4.43 -22.30 25.68
N ALA A 200 -3.18 -22.76 25.83
CA ALA A 200 -1.99 -21.94 25.65
C ALA A 200 -1.44 -22.09 24.24
N TRP A 201 -1.03 -20.98 23.65
CA TRP A 201 -0.25 -20.94 22.41
C TRP A 201 1.23 -20.97 22.79
N ARG A 202 2.04 -21.79 22.11
CA ARG A 202 3.49 -21.74 22.28
C ARG A 202 4.03 -20.57 21.47
N ASP A 203 4.81 -19.73 22.12
CA ASP A 203 5.63 -18.71 21.46
C ASP A 203 6.96 -19.40 21.05
N ASP A 204 6.96 -20.11 19.92
CA ASP A 204 8.20 -20.54 19.26
C ASP A 204 8.67 -19.47 18.26
#